data_AF-A0A328AC13-F1
#
_entry.id   AF-A0A328AC13-F1
#
_cell.length_a   1.000
_cell.length_b   1.000
_cell.length_c   1.000
_cell.angle_alpha   90.00
_cell.angle_beta   90.00
_cell.angle_gamma   90.00
#
_symmetry.space_group_name_H-M   'P 1'
#
loop_
_entity.id
_entity.type
_entity.pdbx_description
1 polymer ?
#
loop_
_entity_poly.entity_id
_entity_poly.type
_entity_poly.pdbx_seq_one_letter_code
_entity_poly.pdbx_strand_id
1 'polypeptide(L)' 'MSNLREAGLRPFHESGYEILDQDLVTRGEVVIWSVDPLIPRLGDLFLVESAGRTFEVEVVELATFKGGWSTTCRTANALT' A
#
# COMPACT_ATOMS: atom_id res chain seq x y z
N MET A 1 5.85 21.97 24.90
CA MET A 1 6.04 20.51 25.00
C MET A 1 4.90 19.87 24.22
N SER A 2 5.09 19.54 22.94
CA SER A 2 4.05 18.93 22.12
C SER A 2 4.06 17.41 22.28
N ASN A 3 2.93 16.85 22.72
CA ASN A 3 2.72 15.42 22.91
C ASN A 3 2.88 14.66 21.59
N LEU A 4 4.01 13.96 21.45
CA LEU A 4 4.34 12.98 20.41
C LEU A 4 3.66 11.63 20.67
N ARG A 5 2.37 11.62 21.04
CA ARG A 5 1.65 10.40 21.42
C ARG A 5 0.22 10.45 20.91
N GLU A 6 0.07 10.17 19.62
CA GLU A 6 -1.10 9.58 18.95
C GLU A 6 -0.90 9.64 17.43
N ALA A 7 0.16 9.00 16.94
CA ALA A 7 0.15 8.52 15.55
C ALA A 7 -0.66 7.21 15.53
N GLY A 8 -1.90 7.27 15.99
CA GLY A 8 -2.84 6.18 15.77
C GLY A 8 -2.92 5.96 14.26
N LEU A 9 -2.82 4.72 13.82
CA LEU A 9 -3.06 4.32 12.44
C LEU A 9 -4.40 4.94 12.02
N ARG A 10 -4.33 6.04 11.26
CA ARG A 10 -5.54 6.65 10.71
C ARG A 10 -5.90 5.82 9.50
N PRO A 11 -7.15 5.37 9.36
CA PRO A 11 -7.62 4.86 8.10
C PRO A 11 -7.32 5.91 7.03
N PHE A 12 -6.56 5.53 5.99
CA PHE A 12 -6.37 6.37 4.83
C PHE A 12 -7.74 6.58 4.19
N HIS A 13 -8.36 7.75 4.43
CA HIS A 13 -9.72 8.07 4.01
C HIS A 13 -9.77 8.21 2.48
N GLU A 14 -10.52 7.36 1.77
CA GLU A 14 -11.06 7.54 0.40
C GLU A 14 -10.19 8.35 -0.61
N SER A 15 -8.90 8.00 -0.77
CA SER A 15 -7.84 8.95 -1.18
C SER A 15 -7.18 8.65 -2.52
N GLY A 16 -7.89 8.83 -3.65
CA GLY A 16 -7.22 8.90 -4.97
C GLY A 16 -6.35 7.69 -5.34
N TYR A 17 -6.57 6.57 -4.67
CA TYR A 17 -5.86 5.31 -4.87
C TYR A 17 -6.64 4.46 -5.88
N GLU A 18 -5.93 3.92 -6.86
CA GLU A 18 -6.44 2.85 -7.70
C GLU A 18 -5.67 1.57 -7.35
N ILE A 19 -6.41 0.50 -7.00
CA ILE A 19 -5.85 -0.78 -6.59
C ILE A 19 -6.16 -1.80 -7.69
N LEU A 20 -5.12 -2.36 -8.30
CA LEU A 20 -5.19 -3.39 -9.32
C LEU A 20 -4.77 -4.73 -8.69
N ASP A 21 -5.77 -5.48 -8.22
CA ASP A 21 -5.61 -6.67 -7.37
C ASP A 21 -5.89 -7.99 -8.10
N GLN A 22 -5.98 -7.99 -9.44
CA GLN A 22 -6.36 -9.17 -10.22
C GLN A 22 -5.40 -10.35 -10.02
N ASP A 23 -4.14 -10.06 -9.73
CA ASP A 23 -3.09 -11.04 -9.48
C ASP A 23 -2.79 -11.25 -7.98
N LEU A 24 -3.53 -10.60 -7.07
CA LEU A 24 -3.22 -10.65 -5.63
C LEU A 24 -3.48 -12.04 -5.05
N VAL A 25 -4.60 -12.67 -5.40
CA VAL A 25 -4.94 -14.00 -4.89
C VAL A 25 -4.08 -15.10 -5.52
N THR A 26 -3.69 -14.94 -6.78
CA THR A 26 -3.02 -15.99 -7.57
C THR A 26 -1.50 -15.90 -7.52
N ARG A 27 -0.94 -14.69 -7.46
CA ARG A 27 0.51 -14.41 -7.50
C ARG A 27 1.00 -13.66 -6.28
N GLY A 28 0.11 -13.21 -5.41
CA GLY A 28 0.48 -12.37 -4.27
C GLY A 28 0.96 -10.99 -4.70
N GLU A 29 0.56 -10.48 -5.86
CA GLU A 29 1.02 -9.20 -6.40
C GLU A 29 -0.15 -8.23 -6.57
N VAL A 30 0.06 -6.96 -6.21
CA VAL A 30 -0.93 -5.90 -6.36
C VAL A 30 -0.23 -4.62 -6.79
N VAL A 31 -0.85 -3.88 -7.70
CA VAL A 31 -0.38 -2.54 -8.06
C VAL A 31 -1.27 -1.51 -7.40
N ILE A 32 -0.66 -0.53 -6.75
CA ILE A 32 -1.35 0.62 -6.16
C ILE A 32 -0.87 1.87 -6.87
N TRP A 33 -1.80 2.66 -7.40
CA TRP A 33 -1.54 3.95 -7.99
C TRP A 33 -2.15 5.05 -7.12
N SER A 34 -1.53 6.23 -7.08
CA SER A 34 -2.08 7.37 -6.39
C SER A 34 -1.65 8.71 -6.99
N VAL A 35 -2.52 9.71 -6.83
CA VAL A 35 -2.15 11.14 -6.97
C VAL A 35 -1.80 11.79 -5.63
N ASP A 36 -1.86 11.04 -4.52
CA ASP A 36 -1.57 11.56 -3.18
C ASP A 36 -0.10 12.00 -3.10
N PRO A 37 0.21 13.19 -2.53
CA PRO A 37 1.58 13.64 -2.35
C PRO A 37 2.39 12.76 -1.38
N LEU A 38 1.75 11.91 -0.58
CA LEU A 38 2.41 10.95 0.29
C LEU A 38 2.90 9.74 -0.52
N ILE A 39 4.14 9.83 -0.99
CA ILE A 39 4.81 8.75 -1.71
C ILE A 39 5.33 7.71 -0.69
N PRO A 40 5.02 6.41 -0.84
CA PRO A 40 5.52 5.36 0.03
C PRO A 40 7.01 5.09 -0.24
N ARG A 41 7.62 4.26 0.58
CA ARG A 41 8.99 3.77 0.41
C ARG A 41 9.00 2.29 0.09
N LEU A 42 10.09 1.82 -0.52
CA LEU A 42 10.37 0.39 -0.61
C LEU A 42 10.39 -0.20 0.80
N GLY A 43 9.70 -1.33 0.98
CA GLY A 43 9.51 -1.98 2.27
C GLY A 43 8.34 -1.47 3.11
N ASP A 44 7.66 -0.38 2.72
CA ASP A 44 6.44 0.03 3.40
C ASP A 44 5.35 -1.04 3.21
N LEU A 45 4.50 -1.19 4.23
CA LEU A 45 3.43 -2.18 4.25
C LEU A 45 2.07 -1.51 3.99
N PHE A 46 1.27 -2.15 3.15
CA PHE A 46 -0.14 -1.84 2.94
C PHE A 46 -1.01 -3.03 3.37
N LEU A 47 -2.18 -2.72 3.91
CA LEU A 47 -3.26 -3.70 4.08
C LEU A 47 -4.24 -3.53 2.92
N VAL A 48 -4.37 -4.56 2.09
CA VAL A 48 -5.28 -4.59 0.95
C VAL A 48 -6.36 -5.63 1.19
N GLU A 49 -7.63 -5.23 1.08
CA GLU A 49 -8.74 -6.19 1.07
C GLU A 49 -9.12 -6.53 -0.37
N SER A 50 -9.15 -7.82 -0.69
CA SER A 50 -9.59 -8.33 -1.98
C SER A 50 -10.35 -9.64 -1.80
N ALA A 51 -11.47 -9.79 -2.51
CA ALA A 51 -12.33 -10.97 -2.45
C ALA A 51 -12.70 -11.40 -1.00
N GLY A 52 -12.90 -10.45 -0.09
CA GLY A 52 -13.23 -10.71 1.31
C GLY A 52 -12.07 -11.22 2.17
N ARG A 53 -10.82 -11.09 1.70
CA ARG A 53 -9.59 -11.44 2.43
C ARG A 53 -8.69 -10.22 2.54
N THR A 54 -8.04 -10.06 3.69
CA THR A 54 -7.02 -9.02 3.90
C THR A 54 -5.63 -9.61 3.63
N PHE A 55 -4.83 -8.87 2.89
CA PHE A 55 -3.44 -9.18 2.56
C PHE A 55 -2.56 -8.05 3.10
N GLU A 56 -1.51 -8.42 3.83
CA GLU A 56 -0.40 -7.52 4.09
C GLU A 56 0.57 -7.62 2.91
N VAL A 57 0.82 -6.50 2.24
CA VAL A 57 1.68 -6.42 1.06
C VAL A 57 2.78 -5.38 1.27
N GLU A 58 3.98 -5.72 0.84
CA GLU A 58 5.18 -4.89 0.95
C GLU A 58 5.50 -4.25 -0.40
N VAL A 59 5.85 -2.96 -0.41
CA VAL A 59 6.28 -2.23 -1.61
C VAL A 59 7.64 -2.76 -2.07
N VAL A 60 7.67 -3.43 -3.23
CA VAL A 60 8.91 -3.98 -3.81
C VAL A 60 9.43 -3.18 -5.00
N GLU A 61 8.56 -2.42 -5.65
CA GLU A 61 8.94 -1.49 -6.72
C GLU A 61 8.15 -0.19 -6.59
N LEU A 62 8.80 0.94 -6.88
CA LEU A 62 8.20 2.27 -6.80
C LEU A 62 8.56 3.09 -8.03
N ALA A 63 7.55 3.68 -8.66
CA ALA A 63 7.70 4.66 -9.72
C ALA A 63 6.97 5.96 -9.36
N THR A 64 7.62 7.10 -9.61
CA THR A 64 7.02 8.43 -9.42
C THR A 64 6.89 9.14 -10.76
N PHE A 65 5.80 9.86 -10.97
CA PHE A 65 5.57 10.68 -12.15
C PHE A 65 5.01 12.04 -11.75
N LYS A 66 4.89 12.96 -12.72
CA LYS A 66 4.34 14.28 -12.44
C LYS A 66 2.87 14.15 -12.00
N GLY A 67 2.63 14.37 -10.72
CA GLY A 67 1.29 14.34 -10.14
C GLY A 67 0.89 13.02 -9.48
N GLY A 68 1.84 12.10 -9.23
CA GLY A 68 1.52 10.89 -8.48
C GLY A 68 2.64 9.86 -8.44
N TRP A 69 2.26 8.66 -8.03
CA TRP A 69 3.13 7.50 -7.92
C TRP A 69 2.38 6.20 -8.17
N SER A 70 3.13 5.15 -8.47
CA SER A 70 2.65 3.77 -8.52
C SER A 70 3.65 2.85 -7.84
N THR A 71 3.14 1.83 -7.17
CA THR A 71 3.94 0.79 -6.53
C THR A 71 3.47 -0.58 -6.96
N THR A 72 4.42 -1.48 -7.15
CA THR A 72 4.17 -2.92 -7.18
C THR A 72 4.44 -3.44 -5.78
N CYS A 73 3.43 -4.06 -5.18
CA CYS A 73 3.55 -4.68 -3.87
C CYS A 73 3.45 -6.20 -3.99
N ARG A 74 4.09 -6.92 -3.07
CA ARG A 74 3.95 -8.38 -2.94
C ARG A 74 3.52 -8.76 -1.54
N THR A 75 2.76 -9.84 -1.40
CA THR A 75 2.38 -10.37 -0.08
C THR A 75 3.60 -10.55 0.78
N ALA A 76 3.63 -9.88 1.93
CA ALA A 76 4.68 -10.07 2.91
C ALA A 76 4.62 -11.54 3.35
N ASN A 77 5.69 -12.29 3.12
CA ASN A 77 5.76 -13.65 3.65
C ASN A 77 5.63 -13.54 5.17
N ALA A 78 4.62 -14.19 5.75
CA ALA A 78 4.61 -14.46 7.18
C ALA A 78 5.90 -15.24 7.46
N LEU A 79 6.86 -14.59 8.13
CA LEU A 79 8.06 -15.26 8.65
C LEU A 79 7.56 -16.47 9.45
N THR A 80 7.75 -17.65 8.90
CA THR A 80 7.45 -18.94 9.54
C THR A 80 8.67 -19.41 10.31
#